data_AF-A0A937VXI3-F1
#
_entry.id   AF-A0A937VXI3-F1
#
_cell.length_a   1.000
_cell.length_b   1.000
_cell.length_c   1.000
_cell.angle_alpha   90.00
_cell.angle_beta   90.00
_cell.angle_gamma   90.00
#
_symmetry.space_group_name_H-M   'P 1'
#
loop_
_entity.id
_entity.type
_entity.pdbx_description
1 polymer ?
#
loop_
_entity_poly.entity_id
_entity_poly.type
_entity_poly.pdbx_seq_one_letter_code
_entity_poly.pdbx_strand_id
1 'polypeptide(L)'
;MLATGSLAALVLIGALASTGMAVYDPLLDFFGHDRQTKILVLTGLGSAAVFGPLLAASLPVLQRQRPAFAALYARLGWGLYVVAASIGVHVWYGSIDSNDVQNAWVGARVVGVGLALALWRVQGLSTRVDTRWLLPARLLLSLPAGLIGLGCLLPHAPLELLGALGFVTVWALVAWCGYRAHAMHLVNLATAVLAVRVFVAYIEIFGSLLATGVGLIASGFVLLALTWFWVRKIRLQPGGAA
;
A
#
# COMPACT_ATOMS: atom_id res chain seq x y z
N MET A 1 -21.81 -15.40 8.66
CA MET A 1 -21.79 -14.08 9.34
C MET A 1 -20.48 -13.28 9.14
N LEU A 2 -19.59 -13.64 8.21
CA LEU A 2 -18.30 -12.95 7.97
C LEU A 2 -18.30 -11.97 6.77
N ALA A 3 -19.36 -11.94 5.96
CA ALA A 3 -19.42 -11.16 4.72
C ALA A 3 -19.88 -9.69 4.90
N THR A 4 -20.57 -9.37 5.99
CA THR A 4 -21.08 -8.02 6.27
C THR A 4 -20.00 -7.07 6.79
N GLY A 5 -18.99 -7.58 7.50
CA GLY A 5 -17.90 -6.75 8.05
C GLY A 5 -16.85 -6.30 7.02
N SER A 6 -16.56 -7.14 6.01
CA SER A 6 -15.61 -6.81 4.94
C SER A 6 -16.19 -5.81 3.94
N LEU A 7 -17.49 -5.93 3.62
CA LEU A 7 -18.22 -4.95 2.83
C LEU A 7 -18.35 -3.61 3.57
N ALA A 8 -18.64 -3.62 4.87
CA ALA A 8 -18.67 -2.40 5.67
C ALA A 8 -17.30 -1.70 5.72
N ALA A 9 -16.19 -2.44 5.85
CA ALA A 9 -14.85 -1.87 5.84
C ALA A 9 -14.45 -1.32 4.46
N LEU A 10 -14.80 -2.00 3.36
CA LEU A 10 -14.57 -1.51 2.00
C LEU A 10 -15.43 -0.28 1.66
N VAL A 11 -16.68 -0.26 2.11
CA VAL A 11 -17.57 0.91 2.01
C VAL A 11 -17.08 2.04 2.90
N LEU A 12 -16.49 1.78 4.07
CA LEU A 12 -15.92 2.81 4.93
C LEU A 12 -14.61 3.38 4.38
N ILE A 13 -13.78 2.57 3.73
CA ILE A 13 -12.54 3.00 3.06
C ILE A 13 -12.88 3.79 1.78
N GLY A 14 -13.86 3.31 0.99
CA GLY A 14 -14.39 4.02 -0.17
C GLY A 14 -15.15 5.29 0.21
N ALA A 15 -15.85 5.29 1.35
CA ALA A 15 -16.46 6.48 1.92
C ALA A 15 -15.38 7.44 2.40
N LEU A 16 -14.39 7.05 3.20
CA LEU A 16 -13.31 7.95 3.67
C LEU A 16 -12.49 8.53 2.51
N ALA A 17 -12.29 7.78 1.43
CA ALA A 17 -11.64 8.28 0.21
C ALA A 17 -12.54 9.26 -0.57
N SER A 18 -13.86 9.02 -0.64
CA SER A 18 -14.81 9.86 -1.40
C SER A 18 -15.34 11.06 -0.61
N THR A 19 -15.69 10.90 0.68
CA THR A 19 -16.00 12.00 1.61
C THR A 19 -14.76 12.80 1.97
N GLY A 20 -13.55 12.22 1.90
CA GLY A 20 -12.33 13.01 1.89
C GLY A 20 -12.43 14.10 0.83
N MET A 21 -12.45 13.74 -0.46
CA MET A 21 -12.45 14.75 -1.53
C MET A 21 -13.65 15.71 -1.52
N ALA A 22 -14.85 15.26 -1.11
CA ALA A 22 -16.04 16.11 -1.09
C ALA A 22 -16.15 17.03 0.14
N VAL A 23 -15.52 16.67 1.27
CA VAL A 23 -15.52 17.48 2.51
C VAL A 23 -14.27 18.35 2.61
N TYR A 24 -13.19 18.00 1.91
CA TYR A 24 -11.93 18.73 1.95
C TYR A 24 -12.03 20.14 1.38
N ASP A 25 -12.68 20.37 0.24
CA ASP A 25 -12.74 21.69 -0.40
C ASP A 25 -13.34 22.78 0.52
N PRO A 26 -14.52 22.60 1.14
CA PRO A 26 -15.09 23.62 2.03
C PRO A 26 -14.31 23.78 3.36
N LEU A 27 -13.65 22.73 3.85
CA LEU A 27 -12.78 22.80 5.03
C LEU A 27 -11.45 23.51 4.73
N LEU A 28 -10.90 23.31 3.54
CA LEU A 28 -9.68 23.97 3.06
C LEU A 28 -9.92 25.46 2.79
N ASP A 29 -11.12 25.83 2.37
CA ASP A 29 -11.51 27.23 2.20
C ASP A 29 -11.74 27.92 3.56
N PHE A 30 -12.16 27.17 4.60
CA PHE A 30 -12.31 27.69 5.96
C PHE A 30 -10.97 28.00 6.65
N PHE A 31 -9.93 27.18 6.43
CA PHE A 31 -8.61 27.34 7.10
C PHE A 31 -7.65 28.31 6.40
N GLY A 32 -8.09 28.99 5.33
CA GLY A 32 -7.35 30.07 4.68
C GLY A 32 -6.63 29.67 3.39
N HIS A 33 -6.30 30.67 2.57
CA HIS A 33 -5.74 30.51 1.22
C HIS A 33 -4.25 30.13 1.19
N ASP A 34 -3.57 30.07 2.34
CA ASP A 34 -2.13 29.79 2.38
C ASP A 34 -1.85 28.31 2.10
N ARG A 35 -0.97 28.07 1.12
CA ARG A 35 -0.63 26.74 0.60
C ARG A 35 -0.05 25.83 1.70
N GLN A 36 0.69 26.39 2.64
CA GLN A 36 1.28 25.64 3.75
C GLN A 36 0.24 25.15 4.76
N THR A 37 -0.77 25.98 5.06
CA THR A 37 -1.88 25.60 5.96
C THR A 37 -2.72 24.49 5.35
N LYS A 38 -2.99 24.56 4.04
CA LYS A 38 -3.70 23.49 3.31
C LYS A 38 -2.93 22.16 3.39
N ILE A 39 -1.62 22.17 3.20
CA ILE A 39 -0.77 20.97 3.33
C ILE A 39 -0.79 20.42 4.76
N LEU A 40 -0.71 21.29 5.79
CA LEU A 40 -0.78 20.88 7.19
C LEU A 40 -2.09 20.20 7.54
N VAL A 41 -3.22 20.77 7.10
CA VAL A 41 -4.56 20.22 7.37
C VAL A 41 -4.73 18.87 6.67
N LEU A 42 -4.36 18.78 5.40
CA LEU A 42 -4.41 17.53 4.63
C LEU A 42 -3.53 16.44 5.25
N THR A 43 -2.28 16.79 5.58
CA THR A 43 -1.33 15.83 6.15
C THR A 43 -1.74 15.44 7.58
N GLY A 44 -2.29 16.38 8.35
CA GLY A 44 -2.86 16.14 9.68
C GLY A 44 -4.02 15.17 9.63
N LEU A 45 -5.03 15.42 8.79
CA LEU A 45 -6.18 14.55 8.63
C LEU A 45 -5.80 13.17 8.06
N GLY A 46 -4.90 13.12 7.08
CA GLY A 46 -4.36 11.86 6.57
C GLY A 46 -3.63 11.05 7.62
N SER A 47 -2.74 11.69 8.40
CA SER A 47 -2.02 11.02 9.48
C SER A 47 -2.95 10.57 10.61
N ALA A 48 -3.98 11.35 10.95
CA ALA A 48 -4.99 11.00 11.94
C ALA A 48 -5.87 9.83 11.47
N ALA A 49 -6.21 9.77 10.18
CA ALA A 49 -6.96 8.66 9.60
C ALA A 49 -6.16 7.35 9.65
N VAL A 50 -4.84 7.39 9.40
CA VAL A 50 -3.97 6.22 9.38
C VAL A 50 -3.58 5.77 10.80
N PHE A 51 -3.07 6.69 11.62
CA PHE A 51 -2.53 6.36 12.95
C PHE A 51 -3.57 6.47 14.08
N GLY A 52 -4.62 7.28 13.92
CA GLY A 52 -5.66 7.47 14.93
C GLY A 52 -6.33 6.17 15.38
N PRO A 53 -6.76 5.27 14.47
CA PRO A 53 -7.31 3.97 14.85
C PRO A 53 -6.33 3.09 15.64
N LEU A 54 -5.04 3.09 15.25
CA LEU A 54 -3.99 2.34 15.98
C LEU A 54 -3.77 2.91 17.38
N LEU A 55 -3.74 4.24 17.51
CA LEU A 55 -3.60 4.92 18.80
C LEU A 55 -4.82 4.69 19.69
N ALA A 56 -6.03 4.77 19.15
CA ALA A 56 -7.27 4.50 19.87
C ALA A 56 -7.32 3.04 20.38
N ALA A 57 -6.93 2.08 19.54
CA ALA A 57 -6.86 0.67 19.91
C ALA A 57 -5.83 0.37 21.03
N SER A 58 -4.79 1.20 21.15
CA SER A 58 -3.76 1.09 22.19
C SER A 58 -4.18 1.66 23.55
N LEU A 59 -5.37 2.29 23.66
CA LEU A 59 -5.82 2.90 24.90
C LEU A 59 -6.23 1.82 25.92
N PRO A 60 -5.63 1.81 27.14
CA PRO A 60 -5.90 0.77 28.13
C PRO A 60 -7.35 0.81 28.63
N VAL A 61 -7.98 1.99 28.64
CA VAL A 61 -9.41 2.15 29.00
C VAL A 61 -10.30 1.41 28.01
N LEU A 62 -10.04 1.58 26.71
CA LEU A 62 -10.83 0.95 25.65
C LEU A 62 -10.62 -0.57 25.63
N GLN A 63 -9.39 -1.04 25.82
CA GLN A 63 -9.08 -2.47 25.90
C GLN A 63 -9.76 -3.16 27.10
N ARG A 64 -9.89 -2.46 28.24
CA ARG A 64 -10.56 -3.00 29.45
C ARG A 64 -12.08 -2.99 29.33
N GLN A 65 -12.67 -1.90 28.84
CA GLN A 65 -14.13 -1.72 28.83
C GLN A 65 -14.81 -2.34 27.60
N ARG A 66 -14.16 -2.27 26.43
CA ARG A 66 -14.75 -2.65 25.12
C ARG A 66 -13.71 -3.33 24.22
N PRO A 67 -13.25 -4.56 24.57
CA PRO A 67 -12.18 -5.24 23.83
C PRO A 67 -12.52 -5.52 22.36
N ALA A 68 -13.81 -5.75 22.04
CA ALA A 68 -14.26 -5.94 20.66
C ALA A 68 -14.05 -4.68 19.79
N PHE A 69 -14.29 -3.49 20.35
CA PHE A 69 -14.04 -2.22 19.65
C PHE A 69 -12.55 -1.97 19.48
N ALA A 70 -11.75 -2.20 20.52
CA ALA A 70 -10.29 -2.06 20.43
C ALA A 70 -9.70 -2.98 19.32
N ALA A 71 -10.20 -4.21 19.20
CA ALA A 71 -9.79 -5.13 18.14
C ALA A 71 -10.19 -4.64 16.74
N LEU A 72 -11.39 -4.06 16.58
CA LEU A 72 -11.84 -3.47 15.32
C LEU A 72 -10.94 -2.29 14.91
N TYR A 73 -10.68 -1.36 15.83
CA TYR A 73 -9.81 -0.21 15.59
C TYR A 73 -8.38 -0.63 15.24
N ALA A 74 -7.84 -1.67 15.88
CA ALA A 74 -6.53 -2.22 15.54
C ALA A 74 -6.52 -2.77 14.10
N ARG A 75 -7.53 -3.57 13.71
CA ARG A 75 -7.63 -4.13 12.35
C ARG A 75 -7.77 -3.03 11.29
N LEU A 76 -8.62 -2.04 11.56
CA LEU A 76 -8.80 -0.89 10.68
C LEU A 76 -7.50 -0.08 10.53
N GLY A 77 -6.84 0.22 11.64
CA GLY A 77 -5.59 0.97 11.65
C GLY A 77 -4.46 0.27 10.89
N TRP A 78 -4.27 -1.04 11.11
CA TRP A 78 -3.30 -1.83 10.35
C TRP A 78 -3.65 -1.90 8.86
N GLY A 79 -4.92 -2.09 8.52
CA GLY A 79 -5.38 -2.10 7.13
C GLY A 79 -5.13 -0.77 6.43
N LEU A 80 -5.53 0.34 7.04
CA LEU A 80 -5.31 1.69 6.53
C LEU A 80 -3.81 2.01 6.38
N TYR A 81 -2.99 1.62 7.35
CA TYR A 81 -1.55 1.80 7.27
C TYR A 81 -0.92 1.01 6.13
N VAL A 82 -1.28 -0.26 5.94
CA VAL A 82 -0.74 -1.08 4.83
C VAL A 82 -1.14 -0.51 3.47
N VAL A 83 -2.37 -0.02 3.33
CA VAL A 83 -2.83 0.65 2.11
C VAL A 83 -2.06 1.95 1.89
N ALA A 84 -1.94 2.79 2.91
CA ALA A 84 -1.20 4.05 2.84
C ALA A 84 0.28 3.82 2.53
N ALA A 85 0.92 2.81 3.11
CA ALA A 85 2.30 2.44 2.83
C ALA A 85 2.47 1.92 1.40
N SER A 86 1.53 1.10 0.91
CA SER A 86 1.54 0.58 -0.46
C SER A 86 1.46 1.71 -1.50
N ILE A 87 0.60 2.70 -1.26
CA ILE A 87 0.46 3.88 -2.11
C ILE A 87 1.67 4.80 -1.96
N GLY A 88 2.07 5.10 -0.73
CA GLY A 88 3.13 6.08 -0.45
C GLY A 88 4.48 5.72 -1.06
N VAL A 89 4.82 4.42 -1.15
CA VAL A 89 6.06 3.98 -1.82
C VAL A 89 6.10 4.39 -3.30
N HIS A 90 4.96 4.68 -3.93
CA HIS A 90 4.94 5.13 -5.32
C HIS A 90 5.55 6.53 -5.52
N VAL A 91 5.86 7.25 -4.45
CA VAL A 91 6.60 8.53 -4.51
C VAL A 91 7.89 8.40 -5.34
N TRP A 92 8.55 7.24 -5.31
CA TRP A 92 9.79 6.98 -6.03
C TRP A 92 9.63 6.85 -7.55
N TYR A 93 8.41 6.67 -8.07
CA TYR A 93 8.17 6.70 -9.52
C TYR A 93 8.09 8.12 -10.08
N GLY A 94 7.93 9.13 -9.23
CA GLY A 94 7.92 10.54 -9.62
C GLY A 94 9.29 11.19 -9.48
N SER A 95 9.46 12.36 -10.11
CA SER A 95 10.54 13.30 -9.79
C SER A 95 10.07 14.25 -8.69
N ILE A 96 10.96 14.60 -7.76
CA ILE A 96 10.70 15.58 -6.71
C ILE A 96 11.71 16.72 -6.81
N ASP A 97 11.18 17.94 -6.90
CA ASP A 97 11.96 19.16 -7.01
C ASP A 97 12.20 19.81 -5.64
N SER A 98 13.12 20.77 -5.56
CA SER A 98 13.46 21.45 -4.29
C SER A 98 12.28 22.16 -3.62
N ASN A 99 11.34 22.70 -4.42
CA ASN A 99 10.12 23.32 -3.92
C ASN A 99 9.17 22.30 -3.29
N ASP A 100 9.12 21.08 -3.82
CA ASP A 100 8.28 19.99 -3.29
C ASP A 100 8.85 19.45 -1.98
N VAL A 101 10.18 19.36 -1.87
CA VAL A 101 10.86 19.01 -0.62
C VAL A 101 10.54 20.00 0.50
N GLN A 102 10.54 21.31 0.21
CA GLN A 102 10.23 22.33 1.22
C GLN A 102 8.80 22.20 1.74
N ASN A 103 7.85 21.86 0.87
CA ASN A 103 6.47 21.57 1.24
C ASN A 103 6.34 20.25 2.02
N ALA A 104 7.10 19.22 1.64
CA ALA A 104 7.13 17.92 2.30
C ALA A 104 7.66 18.00 3.74
N TRP A 105 8.60 18.91 4.04
CA TRP A 105 9.12 19.11 5.39
C TRP A 105 8.05 19.51 6.41
N VAL A 106 7.04 20.26 5.97
CA VAL A 106 5.93 20.69 6.82
C VAL A 106 5.05 19.48 7.18
N GLY A 107 4.71 18.64 6.19
CA GLY A 107 3.95 17.42 6.40
C GLY A 107 4.71 16.33 7.17
N ALA A 108 6.02 16.22 6.94
CA ALA A 108 6.88 15.21 7.55
C ALA A 108 6.92 15.30 9.08
N ARG A 109 6.82 16.50 9.65
CA ARG A 109 6.74 16.69 11.12
C ARG A 109 5.48 16.05 11.69
N VAL A 110 4.34 16.26 11.04
CA VAL A 110 3.04 15.74 11.48
C VAL A 110 2.99 14.21 11.37
N VAL A 111 3.45 13.68 10.23
CA VAL A 111 3.55 12.22 10.02
C VAL A 111 4.56 11.60 10.99
N GLY A 112 5.70 12.25 11.21
CA GLY A 112 6.74 11.79 12.14
C GLY A 112 6.24 11.69 13.58
N VAL A 113 5.45 12.65 14.04
CA VAL A 113 4.80 12.59 15.37
C VAL A 113 3.81 11.43 15.42
N GLY A 114 2.95 11.27 14.40
CA GLY A 114 2.00 10.15 14.32
C GLY A 114 2.70 8.78 14.35
N LEU A 115 3.79 8.63 13.60
CA LEU A 115 4.60 7.43 13.55
C LEU A 115 5.29 7.15 14.89
N ALA A 116 5.90 8.17 15.52
CA ALA A 116 6.56 8.02 16.82
C ALA A 116 5.57 7.59 17.90
N LEU A 117 4.38 8.19 17.93
CA LEU A 117 3.30 7.80 18.84
C LEU A 117 2.83 6.37 18.56
N ALA A 118 2.66 5.98 17.29
CA ALA A 118 2.27 4.62 16.92
C ALA A 118 3.33 3.59 17.35
N LEU A 119 4.62 3.84 17.09
CA LEU A 119 5.73 2.98 17.51
C LEU A 119 5.82 2.84 19.04
N TRP A 120 5.62 3.94 19.77
CA TRP A 120 5.58 3.93 21.22
C TRP A 120 4.39 3.11 21.74
N ARG A 121 3.21 3.28 21.15
CA ARG A 121 1.96 2.65 21.58
C ARG A 121 1.71 1.24 21.08
N VAL A 122 2.44 0.77 20.05
CA VAL A 122 2.36 -0.62 19.57
C VAL A 122 2.66 -1.63 20.67
N GLN A 123 3.47 -1.27 21.67
CA GLN A 123 3.71 -2.11 22.85
C GLN A 123 2.45 -2.34 23.69
N GLY A 124 1.56 -1.35 23.76
CA GLY A 124 0.28 -1.45 24.47
C GLY A 124 -0.74 -2.37 23.81
N LEU A 125 -0.53 -2.74 22.54
CA LEU A 125 -1.32 -3.76 21.84
C LEU A 125 -0.85 -5.20 22.18
N SER A 126 0.31 -5.36 22.81
CA SER A 126 0.92 -6.68 23.10
C SER A 126 0.53 -7.27 24.44
N THR A 127 -0.44 -6.70 25.14
CA THR A 127 -0.75 -7.05 26.54
C THR A 127 -1.29 -8.47 26.74
N ARG A 128 -1.48 -9.29 25.70
CA ARG A 128 -2.01 -10.66 25.83
C ARG A 128 -1.41 -11.75 24.93
N VAL A 129 -0.61 -11.42 23.91
CA VAL A 129 -0.17 -12.41 22.91
C VAL A 129 1.27 -12.11 22.48
N ASP A 130 2.18 -13.04 22.80
CA ASP A 130 3.53 -13.26 22.26
C ASP A 130 4.37 -12.03 21.84
N THR A 131 5.47 -11.76 22.56
CA THR A 131 6.46 -10.71 22.20
C THR A 131 7.05 -10.87 20.79
N ARG A 132 6.90 -12.04 20.18
CA ARG A 132 7.45 -12.44 18.88
C ARG A 132 6.86 -11.69 17.67
N TRP A 133 5.66 -11.11 17.77
CA TRP A 133 5.05 -10.34 16.68
C TRP A 133 5.38 -8.83 16.73
N LEU A 134 5.98 -8.34 17.82
CA LEU A 134 6.27 -6.91 17.98
C LEU A 134 7.37 -6.42 17.05
N LEU A 135 8.41 -7.24 16.84
CA LEU A 135 9.52 -6.91 15.94
C LEU A 135 9.03 -6.72 14.50
N PRO A 136 8.31 -7.68 13.88
CA PRO A 136 7.84 -7.50 12.51
C PRO A 136 6.81 -6.36 12.40
N ALA A 137 5.97 -6.14 13.42
CA ALA A 137 5.05 -4.99 13.45
C ALA A 137 5.78 -3.63 13.49
N ARG A 138 6.87 -3.52 14.26
CA ARG A 138 7.71 -2.31 14.29
C ARG A 138 8.40 -2.09 12.96
N LEU A 139 8.96 -3.14 12.35
CA LEU A 139 9.58 -3.06 11.04
C LEU A 139 8.57 -2.65 9.96
N LEU A 140 7.35 -3.19 10.01
CA LEU A 140 6.27 -2.80 9.11
C LEU A 140 5.90 -1.33 9.26
N LEU A 141 5.96 -0.76 10.46
CA LEU A 141 5.72 0.67 10.70
C LEU A 141 6.92 1.55 10.30
N SER A 142 8.14 1.14 10.62
CA SER A 142 9.32 2.00 10.46
C SER A 142 9.92 1.97 9.06
N LEU A 143 10.07 0.80 8.44
CA LEU A 143 10.76 0.67 7.16
C LEU A 143 10.02 1.37 6.02
N PRO A 144 8.71 1.10 5.78
CA PRO A 144 7.97 1.80 4.73
C PRO A 144 7.87 3.30 5.01
N ALA A 145 7.59 3.71 6.24
CA ALA A 145 7.51 5.13 6.58
C ALA A 145 8.85 5.85 6.38
N GLY A 146 9.98 5.21 6.71
CA GLY A 146 11.31 5.73 6.43
C GLY A 146 11.60 5.84 4.94
N LEU A 147 11.25 4.81 4.16
CA LEU A 147 11.43 4.80 2.71
C LEU A 147 10.59 5.88 2.01
N ILE A 148 9.35 6.07 2.45
CA ILE A 148 8.44 7.12 1.94
C ILE A 148 8.96 8.50 2.35
N GLY A 149 9.37 8.66 3.62
CA GLY A 149 9.94 9.90 4.12
C GLY A 149 11.19 10.31 3.37
N LEU A 150 12.09 9.37 3.08
CA LEU A 150 13.28 9.61 2.26
C LEU A 150 12.92 10.07 0.85
N GLY A 151 11.92 9.43 0.22
CA GLY A 151 11.44 9.84 -1.10
C GLY A 151 10.92 11.27 -1.07
N CYS A 152 10.04 11.60 -0.14
CA CYS A 152 9.45 12.94 -0.03
C CYS A 152 10.44 14.06 0.35
N LEU A 153 11.52 13.73 1.09
CA LEU A 153 12.43 14.74 1.67
C LEU A 153 13.73 14.93 0.90
N LEU A 154 14.01 14.08 -0.09
CA LEU A 154 15.21 14.17 -0.92
C LEU A 154 14.84 14.48 -2.37
N PRO A 155 15.45 15.49 -3.00
CA PRO A 155 15.28 15.69 -4.43
C PRO A 155 15.82 14.46 -5.17
N HIS A 156 15.00 13.86 -6.01
CA HIS A 156 15.40 12.68 -6.78
C HIS A 156 14.73 12.65 -8.16
N ALA A 157 15.45 12.08 -9.13
CA ALA A 157 14.89 11.61 -10.39
C ALA A 157 14.00 10.37 -10.15
N PRO A 158 13.17 9.95 -11.12
CA PRO A 158 12.38 8.72 -10.97
C PRO A 158 13.29 7.49 -10.77
N LEU A 159 13.10 6.80 -9.65
CA LEU A 159 13.82 5.60 -9.25
C LEU A 159 12.83 4.42 -9.17
N GLU A 160 12.36 3.98 -10.33
CA GLU A 160 11.31 2.95 -10.47
C GLU A 160 11.63 1.65 -9.71
N LEU A 161 12.91 1.24 -9.72
CA LEU A 161 13.38 0.06 -9.01
C LEU A 161 13.18 0.20 -7.49
N LEU A 162 13.41 1.39 -6.93
CA LEU A 162 13.28 1.63 -5.49
C LEU A 162 11.81 1.62 -5.06
N GLY A 163 10.93 2.18 -5.90
CA GLY A 163 9.47 2.09 -5.73
C GLY A 163 8.97 0.64 -5.79
N ALA A 164 9.43 -0.14 -6.77
CA ALA A 164 9.08 -1.55 -6.89
C ALA A 164 9.57 -2.38 -5.68
N LEU A 165 10.84 -2.21 -5.28
CA LEU A 165 11.42 -2.89 -4.13
C LEU A 165 10.73 -2.48 -2.82
N GLY A 166 10.37 -1.21 -2.66
CA GLY A 166 9.61 -0.74 -1.51
C GLY A 166 8.24 -1.41 -1.41
N PHE A 167 7.53 -1.56 -2.53
CA PHE A 167 6.22 -2.20 -2.56
C PHE A 167 6.34 -3.69 -2.18
N VAL A 168 7.33 -4.37 -2.73
CA VAL A 168 7.63 -5.77 -2.37
C VAL A 168 7.97 -5.88 -0.90
N THR A 169 8.74 -4.93 -0.35
CA THR A 169 9.13 -4.90 1.07
C THR A 169 7.94 -4.75 1.99
N VAL A 170 7.00 -3.84 1.67
CA VAL A 170 5.75 -3.67 2.44
C VAL A 170 4.99 -5.00 2.53
N TRP A 171 4.72 -5.63 1.39
CA TRP A 171 3.93 -6.86 1.36
C TRP A 171 4.67 -8.08 1.89
N ALA A 172 6.01 -8.13 1.78
CA ALA A 172 6.82 -9.13 2.45
C ALA A 172 6.77 -9.00 3.98
N LEU A 173 6.78 -7.78 4.52
CA LEU A 173 6.62 -7.53 5.95
C LEU A 173 5.21 -7.86 6.44
N VAL A 174 4.17 -7.61 5.62
CA VAL A 174 2.79 -8.06 5.91
C VAL A 174 2.71 -9.58 5.95
N ALA A 175 3.32 -10.28 4.99
CA ALA A 175 3.38 -11.74 4.98
C ALA A 175 4.11 -12.27 6.22
N TRP A 176 5.21 -11.64 6.64
CA TRP A 176 5.95 -12.03 7.83
C TRP A 176 5.13 -11.82 9.11
N CYS A 177 4.42 -10.69 9.23
CA CYS A 177 3.47 -10.46 10.32
C CYS A 177 2.38 -11.54 10.35
N GLY A 178 1.80 -11.86 9.19
CA GLY A 178 0.78 -12.91 9.05
C GLY A 178 1.28 -14.30 9.44
N TYR A 179 2.50 -14.65 9.03
CA TYR A 179 3.14 -15.92 9.38
C TYR A 179 3.37 -16.04 10.89
N ARG A 180 3.90 -14.99 11.54
CA ARG A 180 4.12 -14.95 13.00
C ARG A 180 2.82 -14.97 13.80
N ALA A 181 1.75 -14.40 13.26
CA ALA A 181 0.42 -14.42 13.87
C ALA A 181 -0.39 -15.68 13.54
N HIS A 182 0.19 -16.68 12.86
CA HIS A 182 -0.48 -17.89 12.37
C HIS A 182 -1.73 -17.61 11.50
N ALA A 183 -1.77 -16.44 10.87
CA ALA A 183 -2.87 -15.95 10.05
C ALA A 183 -2.59 -16.23 8.56
N MET A 184 -2.78 -17.48 8.11
CA MET A 184 -2.49 -17.89 6.72
C MET A 184 -3.26 -17.09 5.66
N HIS A 185 -4.44 -16.55 6.01
CA HIS A 185 -5.19 -15.66 5.12
C HIS A 185 -4.42 -14.37 4.78
N LEU A 186 -3.65 -13.81 5.71
CA LEU A 186 -2.82 -12.62 5.46
C LEU A 186 -1.61 -12.96 4.58
N VAL A 187 -1.02 -14.13 4.77
CA VAL A 187 0.08 -14.62 3.92
C VAL A 187 -0.41 -14.83 2.49
N ASN A 188 -1.55 -15.52 2.32
CA ASN A 188 -2.15 -15.75 1.01
C ASN A 188 -2.53 -14.43 0.31
N LEU A 189 -3.09 -13.47 1.06
CA LEU A 189 -3.40 -12.14 0.54
C LEU A 189 -2.13 -11.43 0.07
N ALA A 190 -1.07 -11.43 0.88
CA ALA A 190 0.19 -10.78 0.53
C ALA A 190 0.83 -11.39 -0.72
N THR A 191 0.84 -12.73 -0.82
CA THR A 191 1.32 -13.42 -2.02
C THR A 191 0.47 -13.12 -3.24
N ALA A 192 -0.86 -13.05 -3.10
CA ALA A 192 -1.77 -12.69 -4.18
C ALA A 192 -1.52 -11.26 -4.67
N VAL A 193 -1.36 -10.29 -3.76
CA VAL A 193 -1.08 -8.89 -4.13
C VAL A 193 0.28 -8.76 -4.81
N LEU A 194 1.30 -9.46 -4.33
CA LEU A 194 2.61 -9.52 -4.98
C LEU A 194 2.51 -10.11 -6.40
N ALA A 195 1.78 -11.21 -6.57
CA ALA A 195 1.57 -11.84 -7.87
C ALA A 195 0.85 -10.89 -8.84
N VAL A 196 -0.21 -10.21 -8.38
CA VAL A 196 -0.91 -9.19 -9.18
C VAL A 196 0.02 -8.05 -9.55
N ARG A 197 0.86 -7.56 -8.63
CA ARG A 197 1.80 -6.48 -8.94
C ARG A 197 2.84 -6.89 -9.98
N VAL A 198 3.39 -8.11 -9.87
CA VAL A 198 4.31 -8.66 -10.87
C VAL A 198 3.63 -8.79 -12.24
N PHE A 199 2.36 -9.22 -12.27
CA PHE A 199 1.57 -9.27 -13.49
C PHE A 199 1.33 -7.89 -14.11
N VAL A 200 1.01 -6.88 -13.30
CA VAL A 200 0.88 -5.48 -13.78
C VAL A 200 2.20 -4.96 -14.34
N ALA A 201 3.31 -5.17 -13.63
CA ALA A 201 4.64 -4.78 -14.10
C ALA A 201 5.01 -5.48 -15.43
N TYR A 202 4.62 -6.76 -15.59
CA TYR A 202 4.74 -7.46 -16.87
C TYR A 202 3.95 -6.75 -17.97
N ILE A 203 2.68 -6.39 -17.75
CA ILE A 203 1.88 -5.65 -18.73
C ILE A 203 2.50 -4.28 -19.05
N GLU A 204 3.02 -3.55 -18.06
CA GLU A 204 3.70 -2.26 -18.26
C GLU A 204 4.92 -2.39 -19.18
N ILE A 205 5.75 -3.42 -18.97
CA ILE A 205 6.91 -3.71 -19.83
C ILE A 205 6.47 -4.10 -21.24
N PHE A 206 5.45 -4.94 -21.37
CA PHE A 206 4.93 -5.32 -22.69
C PHE A 206 4.28 -4.13 -23.40
N GLY A 207 3.60 -3.25 -22.67
CA GLY A 207 3.00 -2.02 -23.17
C GLY A 207 4.06 -1.03 -23.67
N SER A 208 5.16 -0.85 -22.92
CA SER A 208 6.27 0.01 -23.35
C SER A 208 6.99 -0.56 -24.57
N LEU A 209 7.16 -1.88 -24.64
CA LEU A 209 7.68 -2.56 -25.84
C LEU A 209 6.73 -2.38 -27.03
N LEU A 210 5.42 -2.51 -26.82
CA LEU A 210 4.42 -2.31 -27.87
C LEU A 210 4.40 -0.86 -28.37
N ALA A 211 4.52 0.11 -27.46
CA ALA A 211 4.63 1.54 -27.77
C ALA A 211 5.92 1.90 -28.54
N THR A 212 7.03 1.20 -28.29
CA THR A 212 8.29 1.36 -29.03
C THR A 212 8.31 0.59 -30.36
N GLY A 213 7.20 -0.07 -30.75
CA GLY A 213 7.08 -0.87 -31.98
C GLY A 213 7.75 -2.25 -31.92
N VAL A 214 8.63 -2.49 -30.96
CA VAL A 214 9.28 -3.79 -30.70
C VAL A 214 8.26 -4.85 -30.27
N GLY A 215 7.24 -4.45 -29.51
CA GLY A 215 6.15 -5.33 -29.08
C GLY A 215 5.24 -5.75 -30.23
N LEU A 216 5.09 -4.91 -31.26
CA LEU A 216 4.41 -5.29 -32.51
C LEU A 216 5.21 -6.37 -33.25
N ILE A 217 6.53 -6.21 -33.37
CA ILE A 217 7.42 -7.20 -33.98
C ILE A 217 7.40 -8.51 -33.17
N ALA A 218 7.54 -8.44 -31.85
CA ALA A 218 7.48 -9.60 -30.97
C ALA A 218 6.12 -10.32 -31.03
N SER A 219 5.01 -9.57 -31.04
CA SER A 219 3.66 -10.15 -31.19
C SER A 219 3.47 -10.82 -32.55
N GLY A 220 4.02 -10.25 -33.63
CA GLY A 220 4.05 -10.84 -34.96
C GLY A 220 4.85 -12.14 -35.02
N PHE A 221 6.01 -12.19 -34.37
CA PHE A 221 6.81 -13.42 -34.22
C PHE A 221 6.09 -14.48 -33.39
N VAL A 222 5.40 -14.10 -32.31
CA VAL A 222 4.62 -15.03 -31.49
C VAL A 222 3.43 -15.58 -32.28
N LEU A 223 2.71 -14.74 -33.03
CA LEU A 223 1.64 -15.18 -33.94
C LEU A 223 2.17 -16.14 -35.01
N LEU A 224 3.28 -15.79 -35.66
CA LEU A 224 3.95 -16.66 -36.65
C LEU A 224 4.39 -17.98 -36.04
N ALA A 225 4.99 -17.98 -34.86
CA ALA A 225 5.41 -19.18 -34.15
C ALA A 225 4.21 -20.05 -33.75
N LEU A 226 3.10 -19.44 -33.32
CA LEU A 226 1.88 -20.14 -32.95
C LEU A 226 1.19 -20.76 -34.18
N THR A 227 1.08 -20.00 -35.28
CA THR A 227 0.57 -20.50 -36.56
C THR A 227 1.46 -21.61 -37.11
N TRP A 228 2.79 -21.46 -37.05
CA TRP A 228 3.74 -22.48 -37.47
C TRP A 228 3.61 -23.76 -36.62
N PHE A 229 3.50 -23.61 -35.31
CA PHE A 229 3.30 -24.73 -34.40
C PHE A 229 1.96 -25.44 -34.65
N TRP A 230 0.90 -24.67 -34.94
CA TRP A 230 -0.42 -25.21 -35.28
C TRP A 230 -0.41 -25.97 -36.62
N VAL A 231 0.20 -25.39 -37.66
CA VAL A 231 0.39 -26.04 -38.97
C VAL A 231 1.26 -27.29 -38.85
N ARG A 232 2.32 -27.24 -38.03
CA ARG A 232 3.18 -28.40 -37.76
C ARG A 232 2.41 -29.49 -37.03
N LYS A 233 1.59 -29.15 -36.05
CA LYS A 233 0.76 -30.11 -35.32
C LYS A 233 -0.31 -30.76 -36.22
N ILE A 234 -0.89 -30.00 -37.15
CA ILE A 234 -1.84 -30.51 -38.15
C ILE A 234 -1.13 -31.43 -39.16
N ARG A 235 0.07 -31.07 -39.63
CA ARG A 235 0.86 -31.90 -40.57
C ARG A 235 1.45 -33.16 -39.92
N LEU A 236 1.67 -33.17 -38.61
CA LEU A 236 2.17 -34.30 -37.84
C LEU A 236 1.04 -35.18 -37.26
N GLN A 237 -0.17 -35.11 -37.80
CA GLN A 237 -1.15 -36.20 -37.70
C GLN A 237 -1.07 -37.06 -38.97
N PRO A 238 -0.20 -38.07 -39.05
CA PRO A 238 -0.33 -39.10 -40.07
C PRO A 238 -1.48 -40.04 -39.67
N GLY A 239 -2.66 -39.77 -40.23
CA GLY A 239 -3.67 -40.77 -40.60
C GLY A 239 -4.57 -41.35 -39.50
N GLY A 240 -5.89 -41.25 -39.72
CA GLY A 240 -6.83 -42.23 -39.16
C GLY A 240 -8.31 -41.81 -39.17
N ALA A 241 -8.98 -41.90 -40.34
CA ALA A 241 -10.32 -42.49 -40.53
C ALA A 241 -10.98 -42.01 -41.84
N ALA A 242 -10.53 -42.56 -42.96
CA ALA A 242 -11.42 -43.23 -43.91
C ALA A 242 -10.87 -44.65 -44.09
#